data_AF-A0A947UKS2-F1
#
_entry.id   AF-A0A947UKS2-F1
#
_cell.length_a   1.000
_cell.length_b   1.000
_cell.length_c   1.000
_cell.angle_alpha   90.00
_cell.angle_beta   90.00
_cell.angle_gamma   90.00
#
_symmetry.space_group_name_H-M   'P 1'
#
loop_
_entity.id
_entity.type
_entity.pdbx_description
1 polymer ?
#
loop_
_entity_poly.entity_id
_entity_poly.type
_entity_poly.pdbx_seq_one_letter_code
_entity_poly.pdbx_strand_id
1 'polypeptide(L)'
;MKLQHLSIGARFEYEGVTYVKTGPLTASSEAGGQRIIPRHAVLRPLDVPAAEGKGKLAAPVVRKAFNNFFETCHRLVGEAGQAELEQARQRFLKAID
;
A
#
# COMPACT_ATOMS: atom_id res chain seq x y z
N MET A 1 20.19 -12.33 12.20
CA MET A 1 19.03 -13.01 12.82
C MET A 1 18.59 -14.19 11.96
N LYS A 2 17.77 -15.11 12.48
CA LYS A 2 17.21 -16.25 11.72
C LYS A 2 15.76 -15.96 11.32
N LEU A 3 15.27 -16.58 10.24
CA LEU A 3 13.89 -16.39 9.76
C LEU A 3 12.83 -16.70 10.82
N GLN A 4 13.07 -17.70 11.67
CA GLN A 4 12.17 -18.09 12.76
C GLN A 4 11.93 -16.98 13.80
N HIS A 5 12.87 -16.02 13.96
CA HIS A 5 12.73 -14.91 14.90
C HIS A 5 12.00 -13.70 14.30
N LEU A 6 11.71 -13.73 13.00
CA LEU A 6 10.97 -12.67 12.32
C LEU A 6 9.47 -12.96 12.38
N SER A 7 8.65 -11.95 12.63
CA SER A 7 7.20 -12.04 12.47
C SER A 7 6.83 -12.26 11.00
N ILE A 8 5.70 -12.90 10.73
CA ILE A 8 5.13 -12.93 9.37
C ILE A 8 4.88 -11.47 8.95
N GLY A 9 5.26 -11.11 7.72
CA GLY A 9 5.23 -9.74 7.21
C GLY A 9 6.47 -8.91 7.53
N ALA A 10 7.42 -9.41 8.34
CA ALA A 10 8.65 -8.69 8.61
C ALA A 10 9.58 -8.69 7.38
N ARG A 11 10.22 -7.55 7.14
CA ARG A 11 11.21 -7.34 6.07
C ARG A 11 12.61 -7.68 6.55
N PHE A 12 13.38 -8.30 5.67
CA PHE A 12 14.78 -8.62 5.93
C PHE A 12 15.56 -8.65 4.62
N GLU A 13 16.85 -8.42 4.71
CA GLU A 13 17.79 -8.59 3.61
C GLU A 13 18.45 -9.97 3.70
N TYR A 14 18.54 -10.64 2.56
CA TYR A 14 19.22 -11.92 2.37
C TYR A 14 19.92 -11.91 1.02
N GLU A 15 21.22 -12.18 0.98
CA GLU A 15 22.05 -12.15 -0.24
C GLU A 15 21.96 -10.81 -1.01
N GLY A 16 21.80 -9.69 -0.29
CA GLY A 16 21.65 -8.36 -0.89
C GLY A 16 20.28 -8.08 -1.51
N VAL A 17 19.30 -8.98 -1.34
CA VAL A 17 17.93 -8.83 -1.81
C VAL A 17 16.97 -8.69 -0.64
N THR A 18 16.01 -7.79 -0.77
CA THR A 18 14.95 -7.58 0.23
C THR A 18 13.83 -8.59 0.07
N TYR A 19 13.48 -9.23 1.19
CA TYR A 19 12.42 -10.21 1.28
C TYR A 19 11.43 -9.86 2.40
N VAL A 20 10.18 -10.29 2.22
CA VAL A 20 9.11 -10.24 3.22
C VAL A 20 8.77 -11.65 3.66
N LYS A 21 8.79 -11.95 4.96
CA LYS A 21 8.46 -13.30 5.47
C LYS A 21 6.98 -13.62 5.23
N THR A 22 6.68 -14.60 4.39
CA THR A 22 5.31 -15.03 4.07
C THR A 22 4.88 -16.30 4.79
N GLY A 23 5.84 -17.07 5.33
CA GLY A 23 5.57 -18.32 6.03
C GLY A 23 6.72 -18.76 6.92
N PRO A 24 6.69 -19.99 7.46
CA PRO A 24 7.71 -20.49 8.39
C PRO A 24 9.11 -20.56 7.77
N LEU A 25 9.19 -20.86 6.47
CA LEU A 25 10.41 -20.99 5.68
C LEU A 25 10.35 -20.26 4.33
N THR A 26 9.27 -19.53 4.05
CA THR A 26 9.06 -18.87 2.77
C THR A 26 9.04 -17.36 2.93
N ALA A 27 9.55 -16.67 1.92
CA ALA A 27 9.52 -15.23 1.84
C ALA A 27 9.27 -14.79 0.40
N SER A 28 8.62 -13.64 0.21
CA SER A 28 8.42 -13.03 -1.10
C SER A 28 9.46 -11.94 -1.34
N SER A 29 10.01 -11.86 -2.54
CA SER A 29 10.84 -10.71 -2.94
C SER A 29 9.95 -9.52 -3.32
N GLU A 30 10.46 -8.28 -3.22
CA GLU A 30 9.76 -7.08 -3.73
C GLU A 30 9.59 -7.09 -5.25
N ALA A 31 10.46 -7.78 -5.98
CA ALA A 31 10.36 -7.94 -7.43
C ALA A 31 9.31 -9.01 -7.84
N GLY A 32 8.59 -9.58 -6.86
CA GLY A 32 7.67 -10.70 -7.06
C GLY A 32 8.36 -12.06 -6.93
N GLY A 33 7.58 -13.08 -6.60
CA GLY A 33 8.05 -14.46 -6.48
C GLY A 33 8.37 -14.89 -5.04
N GLN A 34 8.00 -16.13 -4.72
CA GLN A 34 8.24 -16.77 -3.44
C GLN A 34 9.57 -17.54 -3.47
N ARG A 35 10.39 -17.36 -2.43
CA ARG A 35 11.66 -18.07 -2.22
C ARG A 35 11.63 -18.83 -0.90
N ILE A 36 12.17 -20.03 -0.90
CA ILE A 36 12.43 -20.79 0.33
C ILE A 36 13.74 -20.29 0.93
N ILE A 37 13.70 -19.86 2.18
CA ILE A 37 14.86 -19.34 2.92
C ILE A 37 15.36 -20.44 3.87
N PRO A 38 16.61 -20.90 3.73
CA PRO A 38 17.16 -21.94 4.60
C PRO A 38 17.15 -21.54 6.07
N ARG A 39 16.93 -22.50 6.98
CA ARG A 39 16.90 -22.24 8.44
C ARG A 39 18.20 -21.67 9.00
N HIS A 40 19.33 -22.00 8.38
CA HIS A 40 20.65 -21.55 8.78
C HIS A 40 21.05 -20.20 8.15
N ALA A 41 20.21 -19.61 7.30
CA ALA A 41 20.47 -18.33 6.68
C ALA A 41 20.63 -17.23 7.73
N VAL A 42 21.68 -16.41 7.56
CA VAL A 42 21.88 -15.20 8.36
C VAL A 42 21.17 -14.06 7.67
N LEU A 43 20.12 -13.55 8.30
CA LEU A 43 19.29 -12.47 7.78
C LEU A 43 19.61 -11.17 8.50
N ARG A 44 19.63 -10.07 7.75
CA ARG A 44 19.68 -8.73 8.32
C ARG A 44 18.24 -8.20 8.44
N PRO A 45 17.70 -8.03 9.65
CA PRO A 45 16.40 -7.40 9.79
C PRO A 45 16.48 -5.97 9.24
N LEU A 46 15.45 -5.56 8.51
CA LEU A 46 15.27 -4.17 8.15
C LEU A 46 14.27 -3.60 9.16
N ASP A 47 14.71 -2.67 10.00
CA ASP A 47 13.87 -1.91 10.95
C ASP A 47 12.87 -0.98 10.24
N VAL A 48 12.81 -1.05 8.92
CA VAL A 48 11.78 -0.40 8.13
C VAL A 48 10.53 -1.26 8.25
N PRO A 49 9.50 -0.85 9.02
CA PRO A 49 8.27 -1.60 9.05
C PRO A 49 7.76 -1.77 7.61
N ALA A 50 7.28 -2.97 7.29
CA ALA A 50 6.69 -3.26 6.01
C ALA A 50 5.56 -2.25 5.72
N ALA A 51 5.83 -1.29 4.85
CA ALA A 51 4.78 -0.54 4.18
C ALA A 51 4.17 -1.42 3.08
N GLU A 52 3.69 -2.60 3.45
CA GLU A 52 2.78 -3.43 2.64
C GLU A 52 1.54 -3.83 3.44
N GLY A 53 1.16 -3.01 4.43
CA GLY A 53 -0.26 -2.77 4.61
C GLY A 53 -0.74 -1.92 3.43
N LYS A 54 -1.98 -2.09 2.98
CA LYS A 54 -2.71 -1.01 2.33
C LYS A 54 -2.57 0.22 3.24
N GLY A 55 -1.57 1.06 2.98
CA GLY A 55 -1.32 2.24 3.78
C GLY A 55 -2.61 3.04 3.75
N LYS A 56 -3.10 3.46 4.92
CA LYS A 56 -4.17 4.45 4.94
C LYS A 56 -3.66 5.63 4.12
N LEU A 57 -4.27 5.85 2.95
CA LEU A 57 -3.93 7.00 2.13
C LEU A 57 -4.15 8.22 3.01
N ALA A 58 -3.13 9.08 3.11
CA ALA A 58 -3.27 10.30 3.88
C ALA A 58 -4.45 11.09 3.30
N ALA A 59 -5.40 11.48 4.15
CA ALA A 59 -6.54 12.31 3.79
C ALA A 59 -6.20 13.48 2.83
N PRO A 60 -5.09 14.24 3.02
CA PRO A 60 -4.72 15.29 2.08
C PRO A 60 -4.38 14.78 0.66
N VAL A 61 -3.78 13.59 0.55
CA VAL A 61 -3.46 12.98 -0.76
C VAL A 61 -4.73 12.54 -1.47
N VAL A 62 -5.65 11.89 -0.74
CA VAL A 62 -6.96 11.48 -1.26
C VAL A 62 -7.76 12.69 -1.74
N ARG A 63 -7.84 13.75 -0.91
CA ARG A 63 -8.57 14.98 -1.23
C ARG A 63 -7.99 15.66 -2.47
N LYS A 64 -6.66 15.74 -2.60
CA LYS A 64 -6.00 16.32 -3.78
C LYS A 64 -6.30 15.51 -5.06
N ALA A 65 -6.12 14.19 -5.01
CA ALA A 65 -6.39 13.33 -6.17
C ALA A 65 -7.87 13.39 -6.58
N PHE A 66 -8.78 13.38 -5.60
CA PHE A 66 -10.21 13.46 -5.84
C PHE A 66 -10.64 14.80 -6.45
N ASN A 67 -10.09 15.93 -5.98
CA ASN A 67 -10.41 17.24 -6.55
C ASN A 67 -10.02 17.34 -8.04
N ASN A 68 -8.82 16.87 -8.42
CA ASN A 68 -8.39 16.86 -9.82
C ASN A 68 -9.30 16.00 -10.71
N PHE A 69 -9.73 14.84 -10.19
CA PHE A 69 -10.70 13.98 -10.87
C PHE A 69 -12.04 14.71 -11.04
N PHE A 70 -12.55 15.32 -9.96
CA PHE A 70 -13.82 16.06 -9.97
C PHE A 70 -13.82 17.21 -10.98
N GLU A 71 -12.77 18.03 -11.06
CA GLU A 71 -12.66 19.13 -12.02
C GLU A 71 -12.70 18.65 -13.47
N THR A 72 -12.20 17.45 -13.74
CA THR A 72 -12.29 16.84 -15.07
C THR A 72 -13.71 16.40 -15.36
N CYS A 73 -14.37 15.71 -14.42
CA CYS A 73 -15.77 15.31 -14.58
C CYS A 73 -16.71 16.52 -14.70
N HIS A 74 -16.51 17.57 -13.92
CA HIS A 74 -17.36 18.77 -13.92
C HIS A 74 -17.35 19.48 -15.27
N ARG A 75 -16.22 19.48 -15.99
CA ARG A 75 -16.13 20.04 -17.35
C ARG A 75 -16.80 19.17 -18.41
N LEU A 76 -16.88 17.86 -18.18
CA LEU A 76 -17.43 16.89 -19.14
C LEU A 76 -18.94 16.67 -18.95
N VAL A 77 -19.44 16.90 -17.73
CA VAL A 77 -20.86 16.76 -17.39
C VAL A 77 -21.62 18.00 -17.85
N GLY A 78 -22.65 17.80 -18.67
CA GLY A 78 -23.55 18.87 -19.10
C GLY A 78 -24.34 19.47 -17.93
N GLU A 79 -24.90 20.67 -18.12
CA GLU A 79 -25.54 21.47 -17.06
C GLU A 79 -26.55 20.69 -16.21
N ALA A 80 -27.34 19.82 -16.84
CA ALA A 80 -28.35 18.99 -16.15
C ALA A 80 -27.76 18.03 -15.10
N GLY A 81 -26.52 17.57 -15.27
CA GLY A 81 -25.85 16.63 -14.37
C GLY A 81 -24.93 17.29 -13.32
N GLN A 82 -24.66 18.58 -13.44
CA GLN A 82 -23.70 19.27 -12.56
C GLN A 82 -24.17 19.30 -11.10
N ALA A 83 -25.48 19.49 -10.88
CA ALA A 83 -26.06 19.48 -9.54
C ALA A 83 -25.87 18.13 -8.83
N GLU A 84 -26.11 17.02 -9.53
CA GLU A 84 -25.94 15.67 -8.99
C GLU A 84 -24.46 15.35 -8.73
N LEU A 85 -23.56 15.80 -9.63
CA LEU A 85 -22.13 15.63 -9.48
C LEU A 85 -21.59 16.36 -8.25
N GLU A 86 -22.01 17.61 -8.00
CA GLU A 86 -21.61 18.36 -6.80
C GLU A 86 -22.17 17.71 -5.52
N GLN A 87 -23.40 17.20 -5.54
CA GLN A 87 -23.93 16.42 -4.41
C GLN A 87 -23.13 15.14 -4.14
N ALA A 88 -22.68 14.44 -5.19
CA ALA A 88 -21.79 13.28 -5.05
C ALA A 88 -20.44 13.66 -4.43
N ARG A 89 -19.87 14.80 -4.82
CA ARG A 89 -18.64 15.35 -4.23
C ARG A 89 -18.79 15.63 -2.74
N GLN A 90 -19.87 16.28 -2.32
CA GLN A 90 -20.13 16.57 -0.91
C GLN A 90 -20.28 15.29 -0.08
N ARG A 91 -20.96 14.27 -0.61
CA ARG A 91 -21.08 12.95 0.05
C ARG A 91 -19.70 12.28 0.22
N PHE A 92 -18.84 12.36 -0.80
CA PHE A 92 -17.50 11.81 -0.73
C PHE A 92 -16.64 12.53 0.31
N LEU A 93 -16.63 13.87 0.31
CA LEU A 93 -15.85 14.66 1.28
C LEU A 93 -16.28 14.37 2.71
N LYS A 94 -17.59 14.26 2.99
CA LYS A 94 -18.10 13.87 4.32
C LYS A 94 -17.67 12.47 4.77
N ALA A 95 -17.37 11.57 3.85
CA ALA A 95 -16.95 10.20 4.18
C ALA A 95 -15.45 10.07 4.46
N ILE A 96 -14.66 11.09 4.10
CA ILE A 96 -13.20 11.10 4.25
C ILE A 96 -12.68 12.18 5.21
N ASP A 97 -13.55 13.07 5.69
CA ASP A 97 -13.32 13.97 6.83
C ASP A 97 -13.42 13.17 8.14
#